data_AF-A0A9E4RD13-F1
#
_entry.id   AF-A0A9E4RD13-F1
#
_cell.length_a   1.000
_cell.length_b   1.000
_cell.length_c   1.000
_cell.angle_alpha   90.00
_cell.angle_beta   90.00
_cell.angle_gamma   90.00
#
_symmetry.space_group_name_H-M   'P 1'
#
loop_
_entity.id
_entity.type
_entity.pdbx_description
1 polymer ?
#
loop_
_entity_poly.entity_id
_entity_poly.type
_entity_poly.pdbx_seq_one_letter_code
_entity_poly.pdbx_strand_id
1 'polypeptide(L)'
;MEPRDYALRAEDARVADDEPDEAFSGYALMGLPFASGHVLGLRRFPASSIGPGYFSVWHRDPGGCWDFYSDVEAMLSCNRFFGAEVTEFKQTEIVVRWPESHTLVVEMPSEEFRWEATVEATPATRLMSA
;
A
#
# COMPACT_ATOMS: atom_id res chain seq x y z
N MET A 1 5.36 -20.71 4.52
CA MET A 1 4.25 -19.78 4.23
C MET A 1 4.84 -18.77 3.27
N GLU A 2 4.22 -18.61 2.11
CA GLU A 2 4.74 -17.75 1.05
C GLU A 2 4.30 -16.29 1.27
N PRO A 3 4.94 -15.28 0.63
CA PRO A 3 4.58 -13.88 0.79
C PRO A 3 3.08 -13.59 0.62
N ARG A 4 2.45 -14.15 -0.42
CA ARG A 4 1.00 -14.06 -0.63
C ARG A 4 0.19 -14.55 0.57
N ASP A 5 0.58 -15.66 1.18
CA ASP A 5 -0.18 -16.24 2.30
C ASP A 5 -0.12 -15.32 3.53
N TYR A 6 1.02 -14.69 3.78
CA TYR A 6 1.13 -13.67 4.83
C TYR A 6 0.26 -12.45 4.54
N ALA A 7 0.27 -11.97 3.29
CA ALA A 7 -0.54 -10.84 2.86
C ALA A 7 -2.04 -11.11 3.05
N LEU A 8 -2.54 -12.25 2.56
CA LEU A 8 -3.94 -12.65 2.69
C LEU A 8 -4.34 -12.85 4.16
N ARG A 9 -3.48 -13.49 4.96
CA ARG A 9 -3.73 -13.64 6.40
C ARG A 9 -3.81 -12.28 7.11
N ALA A 10 -2.99 -11.32 6.70
CA ALA A 10 -3.03 -9.97 7.27
C ALA A 10 -4.32 -9.25 6.89
N GLU A 11 -4.81 -9.39 5.65
CA GLU A 11 -6.11 -8.85 5.21
C GLU A 11 -7.29 -9.46 5.97
N ASP A 12 -7.27 -10.78 6.22
CA ASP A 12 -8.31 -11.50 6.95
C ASP A 12 -8.30 -11.25 8.47
N ALA A 13 -7.26 -10.60 8.98
CA ALA A 13 -7.17 -10.27 10.40
C ALA A 13 -8.33 -9.34 10.79
N ARG A 14 -8.99 -9.65 11.91
CA ARG A 14 -10.04 -8.79 12.44
C ARG A 14 -9.41 -7.61 13.18
N VAL A 15 -9.98 -6.43 12.97
CA VAL A 15 -9.81 -5.28 13.86
C VAL A 15 -11.01 -5.30 14.81
N ALA A 16 -10.75 -5.27 16.12
CA ALA A 16 -11.80 -5.30 17.12
C ALA A 16 -12.53 -3.95 17.19
N ASP A 17 -13.85 -3.99 17.43
CA ASP A 17 -14.65 -2.77 17.55
C ASP A 17 -14.31 -1.96 18.82
N ASP A 18 -13.76 -2.64 19.83
CA ASP A 18 -13.33 -2.08 21.12
C ASP A 18 -11.81 -1.92 21.23
N GLU A 19 -11.09 -1.94 20.10
CA GLU A 19 -9.65 -1.75 20.09
C GLU A 19 -9.28 -0.40 20.73
N PRO A 20 -8.54 -0.39 21.86
CA PRO A 20 -8.18 0.85 22.54
C PRO A 20 -7.17 1.69 21.74
N ASP A 21 -6.42 1.05 20.84
CA ASP A 21 -5.41 1.66 19.97
C ASP A 21 -5.90 1.79 18.51
N GLU A 22 -5.23 2.66 17.74
CA GLU A 22 -5.47 2.70 16.29
C GLU A 22 -4.94 1.42 15.64
N ALA A 23 -5.81 0.68 14.96
CA ALA A 23 -5.47 -0.60 14.35
C ALA A 23 -5.96 -0.69 12.91
N PHE A 24 -5.26 -1.53 12.15
CA PHE A 24 -5.51 -1.81 10.74
C PHE A 24 -5.27 -3.29 10.50
N SER A 25 -6.11 -3.92 9.67
CA SER A 25 -5.78 -5.21 9.06
C SER A 25 -5.21 -4.97 7.66
N GLY A 26 -4.35 -5.87 7.19
CA GLY A 26 -3.71 -5.80 5.88
C GLY A 26 -2.21 -5.52 5.92
N TYR A 27 -1.67 -5.00 4.81
CA TYR A 27 -0.23 -4.81 4.63
C TYR A 27 0.09 -3.54 3.84
N ALA A 28 1.37 -3.20 3.80
CA ALA A 28 1.85 -2.03 3.10
C ALA A 28 3.22 -2.28 2.45
N LEU A 29 3.47 -1.61 1.32
CA LEU A 29 4.80 -1.40 0.77
C LEU A 29 5.18 0.05 1.03
N MET A 30 6.15 0.24 1.91
CA MET A 30 6.51 1.56 2.41
C MET A 30 7.70 2.12 1.63
N GLY A 31 7.41 2.82 0.53
CA GLY A 31 8.39 3.60 -0.23
C GLY A 31 9.43 2.77 -0.99
N LEU A 32 8.97 1.99 -1.98
CA LEU A 32 9.83 1.24 -2.90
C LEU A 32 10.46 2.18 -3.94
N PRO A 33 11.79 2.38 -3.94
CA PRO A 33 12.46 3.21 -4.93
C PRO A 33 12.73 2.45 -6.24
N PHE A 34 12.69 3.18 -7.35
CA PHE A 34 13.01 2.70 -8.69
C PHE A 34 14.30 3.35 -9.18
N ALA A 35 15.02 2.68 -10.09
CA ALA A 35 16.24 3.21 -10.70
C ALA A 35 16.02 4.53 -11.47
N SER A 36 14.79 4.78 -11.90
CA SER A 36 14.34 6.03 -12.53
C SER A 36 14.21 7.22 -11.55
N GLY A 37 14.35 6.99 -10.24
CA GLY A 37 14.19 8.01 -9.20
C GLY A 37 12.76 8.13 -8.66
N HIS A 38 11.80 7.43 -9.27
CA HIS A 38 10.45 7.33 -8.74
C HIS A 38 10.40 6.52 -7.44
N VAL A 39 9.44 6.82 -6.58
CA VAL A 39 9.15 6.03 -5.38
C VAL A 39 7.67 5.67 -5.38
N LEU A 40 7.34 4.41 -5.12
CA LEU A 40 5.96 3.96 -4.95
C LEU A 40 5.71 3.48 -3.54
N GLY A 41 4.53 3.80 -3.01
CA GLY A 41 4.01 3.24 -1.78
C GLY A 41 2.64 2.62 -1.98
N LEU A 42 2.29 1.66 -1.13
CA LEU A 42 0.98 1.01 -1.10
C LEU A 42 0.54 0.85 0.35
N ARG A 43 -0.74 1.12 0.61
CA ARG A 43 -1.48 0.52 1.74
C ARG A 43 -2.64 -0.28 1.20
N ARG A 44 -2.78 -1.50 1.70
CA ARG A 44 -3.85 -2.44 1.41
C ARG A 44 -4.52 -2.78 2.73
N PHE A 45 -5.41 -1.91 3.22
CA PHE A 45 -6.03 -2.05 4.54
C PHE A 45 -7.55 -2.24 4.45
N PRO A 46 -8.04 -3.49 4.36
CA PRO A 46 -9.47 -3.74 4.22
C PRO A 46 -10.30 -3.41 5.48
N ALA A 47 -9.68 -3.29 6.67
CA ALA A 47 -10.35 -2.85 7.88
C ALA A 47 -9.47 -1.93 8.74
N SER A 48 -10.11 -1.04 9.51
CA SER A 48 -9.47 -0.11 10.44
C SER A 48 -10.39 0.19 11.63
N SER A 49 -9.82 0.54 12.80
CA SER A 49 -10.59 1.01 13.96
C SER A 49 -10.96 2.49 13.90
N ILE A 50 -10.38 3.25 12.95
CA ILE A 50 -10.51 4.71 12.87
C ILE A 50 -11.20 5.22 11.60
N GLY A 51 -11.98 4.36 10.97
CA GLY A 51 -12.71 4.65 9.73
C GLY A 51 -12.95 3.40 8.89
N PRO A 52 -13.50 3.57 7.68
CA PRO A 52 -13.57 2.46 6.73
C PRO A 52 -12.17 1.96 6.38
N GLY A 53 -12.09 0.69 5.95
CA GLY A 53 -10.92 0.21 5.22
C GLY A 53 -10.69 1.03 3.95
N TYR A 54 -9.44 1.09 3.50
CA TYR A 54 -9.06 1.78 2.27
C TYR A 54 -7.80 1.17 1.66
N PHE A 55 -7.67 1.39 0.35
CA PHE A 55 -6.46 1.15 -0.40
C PHE A 55 -5.91 2.47 -0.89
N SER A 56 -4.58 2.61 -0.89
CA SER A 56 -3.94 3.80 -1.39
C SER A 56 -2.61 3.50 -2.05
N VAL A 57 -2.34 4.19 -3.16
CA VAL A 57 -1.03 4.22 -3.81
C VAL A 57 -0.46 5.62 -3.67
N TRP A 58 0.83 5.73 -3.37
CA TRP A 58 1.53 7.01 -3.34
C TRP A 58 2.65 6.96 -4.34
N HIS A 59 2.78 8.03 -5.11
CA HIS A 59 3.81 8.17 -6.12
C HIS A 59 4.61 9.41 -5.82
N ARG A 60 5.93 9.23 -5.69
CA ARG A 60 6.87 10.35 -5.73
C ARG A 60 7.55 10.36 -7.09
N ASP A 61 7.48 11.48 -7.78
CA ASP A 61 8.25 11.68 -9.00
C ASP A 61 9.75 11.94 -8.69
N PRO A 62 10.64 11.92 -9.70
CA PRO A 62 12.06 12.18 -9.49
C PRO A 62 12.36 13.62 -9.07
N GLY A 63 11.43 14.56 -9.31
CA GLY A 63 11.48 15.95 -8.85
C GLY A 63 11.14 16.10 -7.36
N GLY A 64 10.51 15.07 -6.77
CA GLY A 64 10.14 14.99 -5.38
C GLY A 64 8.70 15.37 -5.07
N CYS A 65 7.87 15.61 -6.09
CA CYS A 65 6.43 15.84 -5.93
C CYS A 65 5.72 14.55 -5.56
N TRP A 66 4.68 14.65 -4.74
CA TRP A 66 3.90 13.50 -4.27
C TRP A 66 2.46 13.54 -4.77
N ASP A 67 2.05 12.47 -5.44
CA ASP A 67 0.66 12.23 -5.85
C ASP A 67 0.08 11.06 -5.08
N PHE A 68 -1.15 11.22 -4.61
CA PHE A 68 -1.86 10.26 -3.78
C PHE A 68 -3.12 9.77 -4.48
N TYR A 69 -3.28 8.45 -4.50
CA TYR A 69 -4.45 7.78 -5.04
C TYR A 69 -5.11 6.95 -3.95
N SER A 70 -6.44 6.97 -3.85
CA SER A 70 -7.18 6.13 -2.90
C SER A 70 -8.55 5.74 -3.43
N ASP A 71 -9.08 4.60 -2.98
CA ASP A 71 -10.45 4.16 -3.29
C ASP A 71 -11.53 4.88 -2.46
N VAL A 72 -11.14 5.55 -1.37
CA VAL A 72 -12.00 6.38 -0.53
C VAL A 72 -11.62 7.86 -0.61
N GLU A 73 -12.48 8.73 -0.07
CA GLU A 73 -12.23 10.17 -0.02
C GLU A 73 -10.97 10.54 0.80
N ALA A 74 -10.35 11.69 0.48
CA ALA A 74 -9.10 12.14 1.09
C ALA A 74 -9.08 12.15 2.62
N MET A 75 -10.19 12.54 3.25
CA MET A 75 -10.32 12.62 4.72
C MET A 75 -10.49 11.25 5.39
N LEU A 76 -10.84 10.23 4.62
CA LEU A 76 -11.02 8.85 5.07
C LEU A 76 -9.81 7.97 4.77
N SER A 77 -8.88 8.46 3.94
CA SER A 77 -7.64 7.77 3.61
C SER A 77 -6.45 8.29 4.40
N CYS A 78 -5.27 7.77 4.10
CA CYS A 78 -4.01 8.25 4.64
C CYS A 78 -3.68 9.71 4.32
N ASN A 79 -4.30 10.31 3.29
CA ASN A 79 -3.96 11.66 2.82
C ASN A 79 -4.11 12.72 3.93
N ARG A 80 -5.02 12.50 4.88
CA ARG A 80 -5.18 13.35 6.08
C ARG A 80 -3.91 13.54 6.91
N PHE A 81 -2.92 12.65 6.76
CA PHE A 81 -1.66 12.69 7.53
C PHE A 81 -0.46 13.28 6.76
N PHE A 82 -0.55 13.47 5.45
CA PHE A 82 0.60 13.89 4.61
C PHE A 82 0.64 15.39 4.30
N GLY A 83 -0.43 16.14 4.58
CA GLY A 83 -0.40 17.60 4.63
C GLY A 83 -0.10 18.27 3.29
N ALA A 84 0.55 19.45 3.34
CA ALA A 84 0.72 20.36 2.20
C ALA A 84 1.76 19.91 1.15
N GLU A 85 2.49 18.81 1.38
CA GLU A 85 3.47 18.27 0.44
C GLU A 85 2.85 17.39 -0.64
N VAL A 86 1.55 17.08 -0.52
CA VAL A 86 0.79 16.36 -1.54
C VAL A 86 0.40 17.32 -2.65
N THR A 87 0.95 17.09 -3.84
CA THR A 87 0.69 17.87 -5.05
C THR A 87 -0.72 17.59 -5.57
N GLU A 88 -1.11 16.31 -5.60
CA GLU A 88 -2.40 15.88 -6.10
C GLU A 88 -2.99 14.75 -5.25
N PHE A 89 -4.32 14.79 -5.04
CA PHE A 89 -5.08 13.67 -4.53
C PHE A 89 -6.17 13.28 -5.52
N LYS A 90 -6.25 11.99 -5.86
CA LYS A 90 -7.27 11.45 -6.74
C LYS A 90 -7.96 10.24 -6.12
N GLN A 91 -9.28 10.30 -6.04
CA GLN A 91 -10.07 9.12 -5.70
C GLN A 91 -10.27 8.27 -6.97
N THR A 92 -9.82 7.01 -6.95
CA THR A 92 -9.83 6.11 -8.11
C THR A 92 -9.89 4.66 -7.66
N GLU A 93 -10.31 3.75 -8.55
CA GLU A 93 -10.28 2.32 -8.25
C GLU A 93 -8.83 1.82 -8.18
N ILE A 94 -8.51 1.09 -7.12
CA ILE A 94 -7.21 0.43 -6.94
C ILE A 94 -7.43 -1.07 -6.84
N VAL A 95 -6.86 -1.80 -7.79
CA VAL A 95 -6.95 -3.25 -7.86
C VAL A 95 -5.63 -3.86 -7.43
N VAL A 96 -5.65 -4.71 -6.40
CA VAL A 96 -4.47 -5.38 -5.86
C VAL A 96 -4.67 -6.89 -5.97
N ARG A 97 -3.70 -7.60 -6.58
CA ARG A 97 -3.77 -9.04 -6.82
C ARG A 97 -2.43 -9.71 -6.56
N TRP A 98 -2.51 -10.98 -6.15
CA TRP A 98 -1.36 -11.89 -6.06
C TRP A 98 -1.52 -13.05 -7.05
N PRO A 99 -1.21 -12.83 -8.35
CA PRO A 99 -1.35 -13.87 -9.37
C PRO A 99 -0.50 -15.11 -9.05
N GLU A 100 0.73 -14.91 -8.55
CA GLU A 100 1.59 -15.96 -8.01
C GLU A 100 1.92 -15.72 -6.53
N SER A 101 2.59 -16.68 -5.90
CA SER A 101 2.89 -16.61 -4.45
C SER A 101 3.87 -15.50 -4.06
N HIS A 102 4.67 -14.99 -5.00
CA HIS A 102 5.71 -13.97 -4.78
C HIS A 102 5.48 -12.70 -5.61
N THR A 103 4.46 -12.67 -6.46
CA THR A 103 4.19 -11.53 -7.36
C THR A 103 2.98 -10.77 -6.86
N LEU A 104 3.17 -9.48 -6.58
CA LEU A 104 2.12 -8.51 -6.32
C LEU A 104 1.90 -7.66 -7.56
N VAL A 105 0.64 -7.52 -7.98
CA VAL A 105 0.24 -6.62 -9.06
C VAL A 105 -0.74 -5.59 -8.51
N VAL A 106 -0.46 -4.32 -8.78
CA VAL A 106 -1.29 -3.17 -8.43
C VAL A 106 -1.66 -2.43 -9.72
N GLU A 107 -2.95 -2.18 -9.91
CA GLU A 107 -3.47 -1.50 -11.10
C GLU A 107 -4.43 -0.38 -10.69
N MET A 108 -4.38 0.73 -11.42
CA MET A 108 -5.39 1.78 -11.36
C MET A 108 -5.88 2.03 -12.79
N PRO A 109 -6.97 1.36 -13.23
CA PRO A 109 -7.36 1.34 -14.64
C PRO A 109 -7.61 2.73 -15.24
N SER A 110 -8.16 3.66 -14.45
CA SER A 110 -8.43 5.04 -14.89
C SER A 110 -7.18 5.92 -14.98
N GLU A 111 -6.04 5.47 -14.45
CA GLU A 111 -4.77 6.20 -14.44
C GLU A 111 -3.72 5.64 -15.43
N GLU A 112 -4.09 4.63 -16.23
CA GLU A 112 -3.14 3.87 -17.07
C GLU A 112 -1.92 3.35 -16.27
N PHE A 113 -2.13 3.06 -14.99
CA PHE A 113 -1.07 2.67 -14.07
C PHE A 113 -1.09 1.16 -13.82
N ARG A 114 0.08 0.53 -13.97
CA ARG A 114 0.33 -0.84 -13.52
C ARG A 114 1.70 -0.92 -12.86
N TRP A 115 1.73 -1.50 -11.68
CA TRP A 115 2.95 -1.81 -10.93
C TRP A 115 2.97 -3.29 -10.57
N GLU A 116 4.08 -3.94 -10.92
CA GLU A 116 4.38 -5.32 -10.55
C GLU A 116 5.58 -5.35 -9.61
N ALA A 117 5.47 -6.08 -8.51
CA ALA A 117 6.54 -6.25 -7.52
C ALA A 117 6.73 -7.74 -7.20
N THR A 118 7.99 -8.17 -7.17
CA THR A 118 8.37 -9.50 -6.70
C THR A 118 8.91 -9.41 -5.28
N VAL A 119 8.34 -10.18 -4.37
CA VAL A 119 8.71 -10.18 -2.95
C VAL A 119 9.54 -11.41 -2.65
N GLU A 120 10.84 -11.21 -2.42
CA GLU A 120 11.78 -12.29 -2.13
C GLU A 120 12.74 -11.91 -1.00
N ALA A 121 13.31 -12.93 -0.35
CA ALA A 121 14.41 -12.71 0.57
C ALA A 121 15.67 -12.33 -0.22
N THR A 122 16.25 -11.17 0.09
CA THR A 122 17.56 -10.76 -0.41
C THR A 122 18.67 -11.41 0.42
N PRO A 123 19.92 -11.49 -0.08
CA PRO A 123 21.05 -11.92 0.75
C PRO A 123 21.19 -11.12 2.05
N ALA A 124 20.96 -9.80 2.00
CA ALA A 124 21.03 -8.93 3.17
C ALA A 124 19.94 -9.28 4.20
N THR A 125 18.69 -9.43 3.76
CA THR A 125 17.58 -9.79 4.67
C THR A 125 17.75 -11.19 5.24
N ARG A 126 18.32 -12.14 4.47
CA ARG A 126 18.65 -13.49 4.98
C ARG A 126 19.71 -13.47 6.08
N LEU A 127 20.74 -12.63 5.95
CA LEU A 127 21.78 -12.49 6.97
C LEU A 127 21.24 -11.89 8.28
N MET A 128 20.23 -11.01 8.20
CA MET A 128 19.62 -10.39 9.38
C MET A 128 18.71 -11.34 10.16
N SER A 129 18.16 -12.36 9.51
CA SER A 129 17.23 -13.32 10.12
C SER A 129 17.86 -14.67 10.45
N ALA A 130 19.19 -14.80 10.32
CA ALA A 130 19.95 -16.02 10.58
C ALA A 130 20.41 -16.13 12.04
#